data_AF-A0A937YBQ3-F1
#
_entry.id   AF-A0A937YBQ3-F1
#
_cell.length_a   1.000
_cell.length_b   1.000
_cell.length_c   1.000
_cell.angle_alpha   90.00
_cell.angle_beta   90.00
_cell.angle_gamma   90.00
#
_symmetry.space_group_name_H-M   'P 1'
#
loop_
_entity.id
_entity.type
_entity.pdbx_description
1 polymer ?
#
loop_
_entity_poly.entity_id
_entity_poly.type
_entity_poly.pdbx_seq_one_letter_code
_entity_poly.pdbx_strand_id
1 'polypeptide(L)'
;MDRVTLSQYLISCDRRRSLVPEPLRRVLESCAQACAGIAASIARGALGDVLGSAGSANVQGETQQKLDVIANDRMLSANAWGGALAAMASEEMDDPWPIPEGEPRGDYLLLFDPLDGSSNIDVNVSIGTIFSVLPAPASAQQGTVSAQAFLQPGRNQVAAGYVV
;
A
#
# COMPACT_ATOMS: atom_id res chain seq x y z
N MET A 1 29.58 8.13 -8.76
CA MET A 1 28.47 7.21 -9.04
C MET A 1 27.23 8.06 -9.21
N ASP A 2 26.58 7.99 -10.37
CA ASP A 2 25.32 8.71 -10.59
C ASP A 2 24.25 8.11 -9.68
N ARG A 3 23.56 8.96 -8.92
CA ARG A 3 22.44 8.54 -8.08
C ARG A 3 21.26 8.18 -8.98
N VAL A 4 20.86 6.92 -8.97
CA VAL A 4 19.68 6.43 -9.70
C VAL A 4 18.48 6.47 -8.76
N THR A 5 17.43 7.19 -9.13
CA THR A 5 16.16 7.20 -8.38
C THR A 5 15.36 5.93 -8.64
N LEU A 6 14.39 5.61 -7.77
CA LEU A 6 13.47 4.48 -7.99
C LEU A 6 12.77 4.57 -9.35
N SER A 7 12.22 5.74 -9.69
CA SER A 7 11.58 5.97 -11.00
C SER A 7 12.54 5.74 -12.16
N GLN A 8 13.78 6.24 -12.08
CA GLN A 8 14.80 6.00 -13.11
C GLN A 8 15.13 4.51 -13.23
N TYR A 9 15.23 3.80 -12.11
CA TYR A 9 15.47 2.36 -12.09
C TYR A 9 14.33 1.60 -12.77
N LEU A 10 13.07 1.87 -12.39
CA LEU A 10 11.89 1.20 -12.95
C LEU A 10 11.74 1.48 -14.46
N ILE A 11 12.00 2.70 -14.92
CA ILE A 11 12.05 3.05 -16.34
C ILE A 11 13.19 2.30 -17.06
N SER A 12 14.34 2.12 -16.40
CA SER A 12 15.48 1.42 -17.00
C SER A 12 15.26 -0.09 -17.16
N CYS A 13 14.49 -0.72 -16.26
CA CYS A 13 14.14 -2.14 -16.34
C CYS A 13 13.39 -2.47 -17.64
N ASP A 14 12.45 -1.60 -18.01
CA ASP A 14 11.69 -1.67 -19.25
C ASP A 14 12.59 -1.68 -20.50
N ARG A 15 13.58 -0.78 -20.53
CA ARG A 15 14.56 -0.69 -21.62
C ARG A 15 15.47 -1.92 -21.73
N ARG A 16 15.66 -2.66 -20.63
CA ARG A 16 16.50 -3.86 -20.57
C ARG A 16 15.73 -5.17 -20.84
N ARG A 17 14.50 -5.10 -21.36
CA ARG A 17 13.59 -6.26 -21.56
C ARG A 17 13.19 -7.00 -20.28
N SER A 18 13.42 -6.39 -19.10
CA SER A 18 12.77 -6.80 -17.86
C SER A 18 11.44 -6.05 -17.79
N LEU A 19 10.44 -6.55 -18.51
CA LEU A 19 9.16 -5.89 -18.75
C LEU A 19 8.44 -5.64 -17.42
N VAL A 20 8.67 -4.49 -16.79
CA VAL A 20 7.79 -3.96 -15.72
C VAL A 20 6.75 -3.09 -16.43
N PRO A 21 5.50 -3.57 -16.57
CA PRO A 21 4.46 -2.83 -17.27
C PRO A 21 4.27 -1.44 -16.65
N GLU A 22 3.93 -0.46 -17.47
CA GLU A 22 3.70 0.91 -17.02
C GLU A 22 2.67 1.01 -15.88
N PRO A 23 1.54 0.27 -15.87
CA PRO A 23 0.61 0.37 -14.75
C PRO A 23 1.17 -0.22 -13.45
N LEU A 24 1.97 -1.30 -13.51
CA LEU A 24 2.66 -1.86 -12.34
C LEU A 24 3.69 -0.87 -11.79
N ARG A 25 4.40 -0.16 -12.67
CA ARG A 25 5.33 0.90 -12.27
C ARG A 25 4.65 2.01 -11.49
N ARG A 26 3.48 2.46 -11.95
CA ARG A 26 2.68 3.46 -11.22
C ARG A 26 2.29 2.99 -9.83
N VAL A 27 1.86 1.72 -9.67
CA VAL A 27 1.58 1.15 -8.35
C VAL A 27 2.81 1.23 -7.44
N LEU A 28 3.97 0.80 -7.92
CA LEU A 28 5.20 0.84 -7.13
C LEU A 28 5.63 2.27 -6.75
N GLU A 29 5.46 3.22 -7.67
CA GLU A 29 5.76 4.64 -7.41
C GLU A 29 4.78 5.26 -6.41
N SER A 30 3.48 4.97 -6.53
CA SER A 30 2.45 5.40 -5.57
C SER A 30 2.69 4.83 -4.18
N CYS A 31 3.04 3.54 -4.05
CA CYS A 31 3.41 2.94 -2.78
C CYS A 31 4.64 3.64 -2.17
N ALA A 32 5.69 3.89 -2.96
CA ALA A 32 6.89 4.58 -2.48
C ALA A 32 6.59 6.01 -2.02
N GLN A 33 5.73 6.74 -2.74
CA GLN A 33 5.30 8.09 -2.36
C GLN A 33 4.47 8.08 -1.07
N ALA A 34 3.55 7.13 -0.92
CA ALA A 34 2.77 6.94 0.29
C ALA A 34 3.68 6.68 1.50
N CYS A 35 4.64 5.76 1.36
CA CYS A 35 5.61 5.41 2.40
C CYS A 35 6.50 6.61 2.78
N ALA A 36 6.95 7.40 1.81
CA ALA A 36 7.70 8.63 2.11
C ALA A 36 6.86 9.63 2.93
N GLY A 37 5.55 9.72 2.65
CA GLY A 37 4.61 10.50 3.43
C GLY A 37 4.40 9.96 4.85
N ILE A 38 4.31 8.64 5.01
CA ILE A 38 4.20 7.95 6.30
C ILE A 38 5.47 8.20 7.14
N ALA A 39 6.66 8.01 6.55
CA ALA A 39 7.94 8.31 7.18
C ALA A 39 8.01 9.77 7.66
N ALA A 40 7.51 10.72 6.88
CA ALA A 40 7.45 12.12 7.29
C ALA A 40 6.49 12.38 8.47
N SER A 41 5.41 11.60 8.60
CA SER A 41 4.52 11.64 9.76
C SER A 41 5.17 11.04 11.00
N ILE A 42 5.81 9.88 10.87
CA ILE A 42 6.57 9.22 11.94
C ILE A 42 7.68 10.13 12.46
N ALA A 43 8.44 10.76 11.55
CA ALA A 43 9.55 11.65 11.91
C ALA A 43 9.11 12.89 12.72
N ARG A 44 7.83 13.30 12.64
CA ARG A 44 7.29 14.37 13.49
C ARG A 44 6.94 13.88 14.91
N GLY A 45 6.70 12.58 15.10
CA GLY A 45 6.40 11.97 16.40
C GLY A 45 5.37 12.79 17.20
N ALA A 46 5.69 13.07 18.46
CA ALA A 46 4.82 13.81 19.39
C ALA A 46 4.45 15.22 18.89
N LEU A 47 5.29 15.85 18.06
CA LEU A 47 5.02 17.20 17.52
C LEU A 47 3.93 17.19 16.45
N GLY A 48 3.60 16.03 15.89
CA GLY A 48 2.57 15.87 14.87
C GLY A 48 1.18 15.51 15.39
N ASP A 49 0.99 15.37 16.71
CA ASP A 49 -0.22 14.78 17.33
C ASP A 49 -0.62 13.40 16.75
N VAL A 50 0.39 12.68 16.23
CA VAL A 50 0.22 11.35 15.60
C VAL A 50 0.44 10.20 16.57
N LEU A 51 0.90 10.49 17.80
CA LEU A 51 1.11 9.49 18.85
C LEU A 51 -0.15 9.33 19.72
N GLY A 52 -0.38 8.10 20.18
CA GLY A 52 -1.48 7.73 21.07
C GLY A 52 -2.58 6.88 20.40
N SER A 53 -3.50 6.40 21.22
CA SER A 53 -4.64 5.57 20.77
C SER A 53 -5.63 6.39 19.95
N ALA A 54 -6.14 5.80 18.87
CA ALA A 54 -7.25 6.34 18.09
C ALA A 54 -8.61 6.19 18.81
N GLY A 55 -8.66 5.50 19.96
CA GLY A 55 -9.89 5.23 20.70
C GLY A 55 -10.78 4.14 20.10
N SER A 56 -10.38 3.54 18.97
CA SER A 56 -11.01 2.39 18.31
C SER A 56 -10.22 1.10 18.55
N ALA A 57 -10.92 -0.03 18.64
CA ALA A 57 -10.29 -1.35 18.57
C ALA A 57 -10.18 -1.76 17.09
N ASN A 58 -9.04 -2.31 16.68
CA ASN A 58 -8.86 -2.83 15.32
C ASN A 58 -9.57 -4.18 15.13
N VAL A 59 -9.59 -4.68 13.89
CA VAL A 59 -10.22 -5.95 13.49
C VAL A 59 -9.60 -7.19 14.14
N GLN A 60 -8.43 -7.01 14.78
CA GLN A 60 -7.70 -8.03 15.52
C GLN A 60 -7.87 -7.92 17.04
N GLY A 61 -8.65 -6.94 17.52
CA GLY A 61 -8.93 -6.73 18.95
C GLY A 61 -7.85 -5.96 19.71
N GLU A 62 -6.89 -5.36 19.02
CA GLU A 62 -5.85 -4.51 19.59
C GLU A 62 -6.28 -3.03 19.63
N THR A 63 -5.61 -2.23 20.47
CA THR A 63 -5.85 -0.78 20.53
C THR A 63 -5.22 -0.13 19.31
N GLN A 64 -6.03 0.33 18.36
CA GLN A 64 -5.55 0.96 17.13
C GLN A 64 -4.83 2.26 17.47
N GLN A 65 -3.61 2.44 16.97
CA GLN A 65 -2.88 3.68 17.14
C GLN A 65 -3.31 4.69 16.07
N LYS A 66 -3.24 5.99 16.39
CA LYS A 66 -3.53 7.05 15.41
C LYS A 66 -2.65 6.93 14.17
N LEU A 67 -1.41 6.48 14.35
CA LEU A 67 -0.44 6.28 13.27
C LEU A 67 -0.87 5.19 12.29
N ASP A 68 -1.49 4.11 12.77
CA ASP A 68 -2.00 3.03 11.93
C ASP A 68 -3.08 3.54 10.98
N VAL A 69 -4.04 4.31 11.52
CA VAL A 69 -5.11 4.96 10.74
C VAL A 69 -4.53 5.91 9.70
N ILE A 70 -3.57 6.75 10.10
CA ILE A 70 -2.91 7.70 9.18
C ILE A 70 -2.15 6.97 8.07
N ALA A 71 -1.47 5.88 8.39
CA ALA A 71 -0.72 5.09 7.43
C ALA A 71 -1.66 4.41 6.43
N ASN A 72 -2.74 3.81 6.93
CA ASN A 72 -3.80 3.21 6.11
C ASN A 72 -4.43 4.24 5.15
N ASP A 73 -4.87 5.39 5.67
CA ASP A 73 -5.51 6.43 4.85
C ASP A 73 -4.57 6.98 3.78
N ARG A 74 -3.28 7.10 4.09
CA ARG A 74 -2.26 7.53 3.10
C ARG A 74 -2.05 6.47 2.02
N MET A 75 -1.99 5.21 2.37
CA MET A 75 -1.88 4.12 1.40
C MET A 75 -3.11 4.07 0.49
N LEU A 76 -4.31 4.15 1.04
CA LEU A 76 -5.55 4.16 0.25
C LEU A 76 -5.61 5.37 -0.67
N SER A 77 -5.44 6.58 -0.13
CA SER A 77 -5.56 7.82 -0.92
C SER A 77 -4.50 7.96 -2.00
N ALA A 78 -3.24 7.56 -1.76
CA ALA A 78 -2.18 7.64 -2.77
C ALA A 78 -2.37 6.65 -3.92
N ASN A 79 -3.02 5.51 -3.66
CA ASN A 79 -3.16 4.43 -4.63
C ASN A 79 -4.52 4.44 -5.34
N ALA A 80 -5.53 5.15 -4.82
CA ALA A 80 -6.87 5.22 -5.40
C ALA A 80 -6.92 5.89 -6.79
N TRP A 81 -5.99 6.80 -7.09
CA TRP A 81 -6.04 7.68 -8.28
C TRP A 81 -5.13 7.20 -9.42
N GLY A 82 -4.36 6.13 -9.21
CA GLY A 82 -3.33 5.68 -10.15
C GLY A 82 -3.87 4.95 -11.39
N GLY A 83 -5.17 4.64 -11.42
CA GLY A 83 -5.85 3.93 -12.51
C GLY A 83 -5.34 2.51 -12.80
N ALA A 84 -4.42 2.00 -11.98
CA ALA A 84 -3.76 0.71 -12.15
C ALA A 84 -4.36 -0.39 -11.25
N LEU A 85 -5.14 -0.01 -10.23
CA LEU A 85 -5.72 -0.93 -9.27
C LEU A 85 -7.21 -1.14 -9.53
N ALA A 86 -7.71 -2.33 -9.22
CA ALA A 86 -9.14 -2.65 -9.21
C ALA A 86 -9.73 -2.58 -7.79
N ALA A 87 -8.94 -2.96 -6.79
CA ALA A 87 -9.28 -2.88 -5.37
C ALA A 87 -8.02 -3.00 -4.50
N MET A 88 -8.18 -2.67 -3.23
CA MET A 88 -7.12 -2.73 -2.22
C MET A 88 -7.58 -3.55 -1.01
N ALA A 89 -6.64 -4.16 -0.31
CA ALA A 89 -6.87 -4.82 0.98
C ALA A 89 -5.79 -4.36 1.96
N SER A 90 -6.22 -4.00 3.16
CA SER A 90 -5.36 -3.50 4.24
C SER A 90 -5.49 -4.41 5.45
N GLU A 91 -4.41 -4.56 6.21
CA GLU A 91 -4.45 -5.20 7.53
C GLU A 91 -5.41 -4.48 8.50
N GLU A 92 -5.61 -3.17 8.31
CA GLU A 92 -6.47 -2.30 9.14
C GLU A 92 -7.96 -2.32 8.75
N MET A 93 -8.39 -3.19 7.83
CA MET A 93 -9.76 -3.22 7.29
C MET A 93 -10.32 -4.65 7.20
N ASP A 94 -11.61 -4.82 7.55
CA ASP A 94 -12.30 -6.12 7.46
C ASP A 94 -12.55 -6.56 6.01
N ASP A 95 -12.99 -5.61 5.19
CA ASP A 95 -13.40 -5.85 3.80
C ASP A 95 -12.44 -5.16 2.83
N PRO A 96 -12.24 -5.73 1.62
CA PRO A 96 -11.49 -5.05 0.58
C PRO A 96 -12.08 -3.68 0.24
N TRP A 97 -11.21 -2.70 0.08
CA TRP A 97 -11.57 -1.36 -0.32
C TRP A 97 -11.67 -1.25 -1.85
N PRO A 98 -12.86 -0.97 -2.40
CA PRO A 98 -13.03 -0.80 -3.84
C PRO A 98 -12.50 0.56 -4.29
N ILE A 99 -11.96 0.63 -5.51
CA ILE A 99 -11.64 1.92 -6.13
C ILE A 99 -12.93 2.77 -6.26
N PRO A 100 -12.90 4.08 -5.93
CA PRO A 100 -14.09 4.92 -5.91
C PRO A 100 -14.81 4.95 -7.26
N GLU A 101 -16.13 5.14 -7.21
CA GLU A 101 -16.94 5.26 -8.42
C GLU A 101 -16.51 6.49 -9.24
N GLY A 102 -16.36 6.30 -10.56
CA GLY A 102 -15.87 7.34 -11.47
C GLY A 102 -14.37 7.29 -11.76
N GLU A 103 -13.58 6.60 -10.94
CA GLU A 103 -12.14 6.41 -11.18
C GLU A 103 -11.86 5.18 -12.08
N PRO A 104 -10.81 5.23 -12.93
CA PRO A 104 -10.46 4.11 -13.78
C PRO A 104 -9.98 2.92 -12.94
N ARG A 105 -10.47 1.72 -13.28
CA ARG A 105 -10.05 0.45 -12.67
C ARG A 105 -8.98 -0.21 -13.52
N GLY A 106 -7.87 -0.57 -12.88
CA GLY A 106 -6.77 -1.26 -13.54
C GLY A 106 -6.74 -2.76 -13.28
N ASP A 107 -5.66 -3.40 -13.70
CA ASP A 107 -5.54 -4.86 -13.76
C ASP A 107 -4.83 -5.47 -12.54
N TYR A 108 -4.68 -4.71 -11.46
CA TYR A 108 -3.96 -5.15 -10.26
C TYR A 108 -4.79 -5.03 -8.98
N LEU A 109 -4.47 -5.85 -8.00
CA LEU A 109 -4.93 -5.76 -6.63
C LEU A 109 -3.74 -5.44 -5.74
N LEU A 110 -3.93 -4.53 -4.78
CA LEU A 110 -2.90 -4.17 -3.82
C LEU A 110 -3.28 -4.67 -2.42
N LEU A 111 -2.39 -5.42 -1.80
CA LEU A 111 -2.46 -5.83 -0.40
C LEU A 111 -1.37 -5.10 0.34
N PHE A 112 -1.65 -4.58 1.53
CA PHE A 112 -0.63 -3.93 2.32
C PHE A 112 -0.86 -4.06 3.82
N ASP A 113 0.24 -4.11 4.55
CA ASP A 113 0.31 -3.78 5.96
C ASP A 113 0.86 -2.35 6.02
N PRO A 114 0.02 -1.35 6.36
CA PRO A 114 0.42 0.05 6.31
C PRO A 114 1.48 0.38 7.35
N LEU A 115 1.52 -0.33 8.48
CA LEU A 115 2.42 -0.05 9.58
C LEU A 115 2.79 -1.32 10.37
N ASP A 116 3.73 -2.10 9.82
CA ASP A 116 4.28 -3.28 10.48
C ASP A 116 5.10 -2.87 11.71
N GLY A 117 4.84 -3.56 12.82
CA GLY A 117 5.49 -3.30 14.09
C GLY A 117 4.95 -2.07 14.83
N SER A 118 3.67 -1.70 14.67
CA SER A 118 3.04 -0.58 15.38
C SER A 118 3.30 -0.57 16.90
N SER A 119 3.37 -1.74 17.54
CA SER A 119 3.75 -1.89 18.97
C SER A 119 5.12 -1.29 19.34
N ASN A 120 6.01 -1.08 18.37
CA ASN A 120 7.34 -0.52 18.55
C ASN A 120 7.39 1.02 18.47
N ILE A 121 6.27 1.68 18.16
CA ILE A 121 6.21 3.14 17.98
C ILE A 121 6.67 3.88 19.24
N ASP A 122 6.18 3.49 20.41
CA ASP A 122 6.46 4.16 21.68
C ASP A 122 7.91 3.98 22.18
N VAL A 123 8.62 2.98 21.67
CA VAL A 123 10.01 2.67 22.04
C VAL A 123 11.02 3.09 20.97
N ASN A 124 10.56 3.78 19.91
CA ASN A 124 11.40 4.29 18.82
C ASN A 124 12.28 3.20 18.17
N VAL A 125 11.70 2.00 18.01
CA VAL A 125 12.30 0.87 17.28
C VAL A 125 11.81 0.89 15.83
N SER A 126 12.52 0.19 14.94
CA SER A 126 12.16 0.10 13.53
C SER A 126 10.73 -0.38 13.31
N ILE A 127 10.03 0.33 12.43
CA ILE A 127 8.70 0.04 11.91
C ILE A 127 8.74 0.16 10.39
N GLY A 128 7.77 -0.43 9.70
CA GLY A 128 7.80 -0.47 8.25
C GLY A 128 6.43 -0.55 7.60
N THR A 129 6.43 -0.67 6.28
CA THR A 129 5.21 -0.92 5.48
C THR A 129 5.50 -2.10 4.59
N ILE A 130 4.57 -3.06 4.49
CA ILE A 130 4.68 -4.23 3.61
C ILE A 130 3.62 -4.11 2.53
N PHE A 131 3.94 -4.46 1.29
CA PHE A 131 2.95 -4.51 0.22
C PHE A 131 3.16 -5.69 -0.71
N SER A 132 2.05 -6.14 -1.32
CA SER A 132 1.98 -7.21 -2.29
C SER A 132 1.02 -6.82 -3.41
N VAL A 133 1.44 -7.03 -4.66
CA VAL A 133 0.63 -6.75 -5.85
C VAL A 133 0.27 -8.06 -6.52
N LEU A 134 -1.03 -8.29 -6.70
CA LEU A 134 -1.59 -9.43 -7.42
C LEU A 134 -2.23 -8.98 -8.74
N PRO A 135 -2.33 -9.85 -9.74
CA PRO A 135 -3.19 -9.59 -10.89
C PRO A 135 -4.66 -9.62 -10.46
N ALA A 136 -5.44 -8.67 -10.97
CA ALA A 136 -6.89 -8.68 -10.80
C ALA A 136 -7.53 -9.74 -11.73
N PRO A 137 -8.57 -10.45 -11.28
CA PRO A 137 -9.32 -11.33 -12.16
C PRO A 137 -10.06 -10.52 -13.22
N ALA A 138 -10.29 -11.11 -14.40
CA ALA A 138 -11.00 -10.42 -15.50
C ALA A 138 -12.39 -9.88 -15.10
N SER A 139 -13.05 -10.50 -14.11
CA SER A 139 -14.33 -10.06 -13.56
C SER A 139 -14.25 -8.75 -12.76
N ALA A 140 -13.06 -8.33 -12.33
CA ALA A 140 -12.85 -7.09 -11.57
C ALA A 140 -13.21 -5.82 -12.36
N GLN A 141 -13.19 -5.92 -13.69
CA GLN A 141 -13.55 -4.83 -14.61
C GLN A 141 -15.08 -4.65 -14.75
N GLN A 142 -15.89 -5.60 -14.29
CA GLN A 142 -17.34 -5.64 -14.55
C GLN A 142 -18.22 -5.45 -13.30
N GLY A 143 -17.62 -5.20 -12.13
CA GLY A 143 -18.37 -5.05 -10.88
C GLY A 143 -17.47 -4.95 -9.66
N THR A 144 -18.06 -4.96 -8.46
CA THR A 144 -17.29 -4.91 -7.20
C THR A 144 -16.35 -6.11 -7.09
N VAL A 145 -15.08 -5.86 -6.77
CA VAL A 145 -14.09 -6.92 -6.53
C VAL A 145 -14.43 -7.59 -5.20
N SER A 146 -14.64 -8.91 -5.23
CA SER A 146 -14.89 -9.68 -4.00
C SER A 146 -13.60 -10.01 -3.25
N ALA A 147 -13.70 -10.24 -1.94
CA ALA A 147 -12.57 -10.68 -1.11
C ALA A 147 -11.89 -11.95 -1.66
N GLN A 148 -12.64 -12.83 -2.32
CA GLN A 148 -12.11 -14.03 -2.95
C GLN A 148 -11.03 -13.74 -4.01
N ALA A 149 -11.06 -12.56 -4.65
CA ALA A 149 -10.06 -12.16 -5.63
C ALA A 149 -8.65 -11.97 -5.02
N PHE A 150 -8.59 -11.69 -3.72
CA PHE A 150 -7.34 -11.49 -2.97
C PHE A 150 -6.76 -12.80 -2.43
N LEU A 151 -7.57 -13.86 -2.33
CA LEU A 151 -7.18 -15.17 -1.81
C LEU A 151 -6.44 -16.02 -2.86
N GLN A 152 -5.39 -15.44 -3.45
CA GLN A 152 -4.51 -16.10 -4.40
C GLN A 152 -3.25 -16.65 -3.71
N PRO A 153 -2.65 -17.74 -4.20
CA PRO A 153 -1.38 -18.21 -3.67
C PRO A 153 -0.27 -17.18 -3.93
N GLY A 154 0.67 -17.02 -2.99
CA GLY A 154 1.74 -16.01 -3.08
C GLY A 154 2.63 -16.12 -4.33
N ARG A 155 2.72 -17.30 -4.96
CA ARG A 155 3.40 -17.48 -6.26
C ARG A 155 2.79 -16.68 -7.41
N ASN A 156 1.58 -16.15 -7.24
CA ASN A 156 0.90 -15.31 -8.22
C ASN A 156 1.25 -13.82 -8.07
N GLN A 157 2.03 -13.42 -7.06
CA GLN A 157 2.46 -12.04 -6.88
C GLN A 157 3.28 -11.58 -8.10
N VAL A 158 2.88 -10.44 -8.66
CA VAL A 158 3.60 -9.79 -9.77
C VAL A 158 4.65 -8.81 -9.27
N ALA A 159 4.49 -8.31 -8.04
CA ALA A 159 5.46 -7.55 -7.29
C ALA A 159 5.16 -7.65 -5.80
N ALA A 160 6.18 -7.49 -4.96
CA ALA A 160 6.05 -7.34 -3.52
C ALA A 160 7.25 -6.56 -3.00
N GLY A 161 7.11 -5.98 -1.81
CA GLY A 161 8.19 -5.24 -1.19
C GLY A 161 7.84 -4.78 0.22
N TYR A 162 8.83 -4.16 0.85
CA TYR A 162 8.68 -3.51 2.14
C TYR A 162 9.51 -2.22 2.18
N VAL A 163 9.14 -1.33 3.09
CA VAL A 163 9.87 -0.09 3.40
C VAL A 163 10.22 -0.10 4.89
N VAL A 164 11.43 0.36 5.22
CA VAL A 164 12.00 0.44 6.57
C VAL A 164 12.79 1.74 6.73
#